data_AF-A0A516KKA2-F1
#
_entry.id   AF-A0A516KKA2-F1
#
_cell.length_a   1.000
_cell.length_b   1.000
_cell.length_c   1.000
_cell.angle_alpha   90.00
_cell.angle_beta   90.00
_cell.angle_gamma   90.00
#
_symmetry.space_group_name_H-M   'P 1'
#
loop_
_entity.id
_entity.type
_entity.pdbx_description
1 polymer ?
#
loop_
_entity_poly.entity_id
_entity_poly.type
_entity_poly.pdbx_seq_one_letter_code
_entity_poly.pdbx_strand_id
1 'polypeptide(L)'
;MQKHFKVMQDGRKLSIQKISNLPLHHYGVYIDYHLVASFHNGQQFYLDVSWLEPGEHHLMVVGYRLGAVDPMPIAEQYSLQVAGARDLSDIERNFRAGDILVASDNLNENITGYVGHSAIVVDDEYLIESPGGYPAIRKDTIQQYLDKHPVHAQFRPISKEMGLQAVKYAEQYLEDYKQNIKEGKNKPTFSFMAIQELENPWEYIYCSKLVWLSYAKGANYKFKNDFLWFSPEDLYKNLLDNQDFKTIYRHSDVKFKINS
;
A
#
# COMPACT_ATOMS: atom_id res chain seq x y z
N MET A 1 38.06 -9.45 -5.31
CA MET A 1 37.68 -10.88 -5.41
C MET A 1 36.96 -11.10 -6.73
N GLN A 2 37.22 -12.21 -7.40
CA GLN A 2 36.50 -12.58 -8.63
C GLN A 2 35.08 -13.00 -8.26
N LYS A 3 34.06 -12.47 -8.97
CA LYS A 3 32.66 -12.87 -8.78
C LYS A 3 32.32 -14.11 -9.61
N HIS A 4 31.58 -15.01 -9.02
CA HIS A 4 31.11 -16.27 -9.58
C HIS A 4 29.59 -16.28 -9.76
N PHE A 5 28.89 -15.41 -9.02
CA PHE A 5 27.45 -15.22 -9.12
C PHE A 5 27.09 -13.78 -9.48
N LYS A 6 25.93 -13.62 -10.12
CA LYS A 6 25.24 -12.36 -10.32
C LYS A 6 23.87 -12.50 -9.68
N VAL A 7 23.61 -11.72 -8.63
CA VAL A 7 22.32 -11.63 -7.97
C VAL A 7 21.60 -10.40 -8.50
N MET A 8 20.35 -10.57 -8.90
CA MET A 8 19.44 -9.50 -9.32
C MET A 8 18.16 -9.64 -8.51
N GLN A 9 17.62 -8.51 -8.06
CA GLN A 9 16.37 -8.46 -7.32
C GLN A 9 15.34 -7.66 -8.12
N ASP A 10 14.14 -8.22 -8.26
CA ASP A 10 12.97 -7.55 -8.82
C ASP A 10 11.81 -7.68 -7.82
N GLY A 11 11.61 -6.63 -7.02
CA GLY A 11 10.69 -6.65 -5.90
C GLY A 11 11.00 -7.77 -4.90
N ARG A 12 10.08 -8.74 -4.80
CA ARG A 12 10.17 -9.91 -3.91
C ARG A 12 10.71 -11.16 -4.60
N LYS A 13 11.23 -11.04 -5.82
CA LYS A 13 11.87 -12.13 -6.56
C LYS A 13 13.37 -11.90 -6.65
N LEU A 14 14.14 -12.92 -6.28
CA LEU A 14 15.58 -12.96 -6.53
C LEU A 14 15.89 -13.86 -7.71
N SER A 15 16.82 -13.41 -8.53
CA SER A 15 17.43 -14.17 -9.61
C SER A 15 18.92 -14.30 -9.33
N ILE A 16 19.41 -15.53 -9.24
CA ILE A 16 20.82 -15.83 -8.98
C ILE A 16 21.35 -16.54 -10.22
N GLN A 17 22.30 -15.91 -10.90
CA GLN A 17 22.91 -16.43 -12.12
C GLN A 17 24.38 -16.80 -11.87
N LYS A 18 24.80 -17.98 -12.29
CA LYS A 18 26.22 -18.36 -12.34
C LYS A 18 26.87 -17.66 -13.53
N ILE A 19 27.94 -16.91 -13.28
CA ILE A 19 28.66 -16.14 -14.31
C ILE A 19 30.09 -16.65 -14.54
N SER A 20 30.56 -17.58 -13.71
CA SER A 20 31.88 -18.20 -13.88
C SER A 20 31.80 -19.53 -14.64
N ASN A 21 32.91 -19.93 -15.27
CA ASN A 21 33.03 -21.22 -15.95
C ASN A 21 33.41 -22.37 -14.99
N LEU A 22 33.35 -22.16 -13.68
CA LEU A 22 33.70 -23.20 -12.71
C LEU A 22 32.63 -24.32 -12.71
N PRO A 23 33.04 -25.60 -12.57
CA PRO A 23 32.14 -26.74 -12.50
C PRO A 23 31.53 -26.84 -11.09
N LEU A 24 30.59 -25.95 -10.81
CA LEU A 24 29.77 -25.98 -9.59
C LEU A 24 28.55 -26.88 -9.84
N HIS A 25 28.36 -27.85 -8.95
CA HIS A 25 27.32 -28.89 -9.08
C HIS A 25 26.20 -28.74 -8.06
N HIS A 26 26.49 -28.09 -6.94
CA HIS A 26 25.52 -27.85 -5.88
C HIS A 26 25.62 -26.39 -5.42
N TYR A 27 24.47 -25.81 -5.08
CA TYR A 27 24.36 -24.43 -4.61
C TYR A 27 23.51 -24.40 -3.36
N GLY A 28 24.01 -23.77 -2.30
CA GLY A 28 23.23 -23.41 -1.12
C GLY A 28 23.00 -21.91 -1.11
N VAL A 29 21.76 -21.49 -0.86
CA VAL A 29 21.40 -20.08 -0.68
C VAL A 29 20.96 -19.88 0.76
N TYR A 30 21.61 -18.95 1.43
CA TYR A 30 21.36 -18.62 2.83
C TYR A 30 20.91 -17.18 2.96
N ILE A 31 19.94 -16.93 3.81
CA ILE A 31 19.52 -15.58 4.18
C ILE A 31 19.57 -15.50 5.71
N ASP A 32 20.28 -14.51 6.24
CA ASP A 32 20.53 -14.35 7.68
C ASP A 32 21.01 -15.64 8.35
N TYR A 33 21.96 -16.31 7.68
CA TYR A 33 22.56 -17.58 8.11
C TYR A 33 21.63 -18.81 8.09
N HIS A 34 20.39 -18.67 7.62
CA HIS A 34 19.46 -19.79 7.43
C HIS A 34 19.47 -20.30 5.99
N LEU A 35 19.57 -21.61 5.79
CA LEU A 35 19.45 -22.22 4.46
C LEU A 35 18.01 -22.08 3.96
N VAL A 36 17.81 -21.31 2.88
CA VAL A 36 16.49 -21.06 2.30
C VAL A 36 16.23 -21.85 1.03
N ALA A 37 17.29 -22.24 0.32
CA ALA A 37 17.18 -23.11 -0.84
C ALA A 37 18.48 -23.85 -1.14
N SER A 38 18.33 -25.01 -1.78
CA SER A 38 19.41 -25.79 -2.35
C SER A 38 19.10 -26.13 -3.80
N PHE A 39 20.08 -25.98 -4.69
CA PHE A 39 19.94 -26.30 -6.10
C PHE A 39 21.02 -27.28 -6.56
N HIS A 40 20.65 -28.19 -7.45
CA HIS A 40 21.56 -29.13 -8.09
C HIS A 40 21.68 -28.81 -9.58
N ASN A 41 22.89 -28.51 -10.04
CA ASN A 41 23.17 -28.09 -11.41
C ASN A 41 22.34 -26.87 -11.87
N GLY A 42 22.66 -26.31 -13.03
CA GLY A 42 21.96 -25.13 -13.58
C GLY A 42 22.79 -23.85 -13.56
N GLN A 43 22.33 -22.88 -14.35
CA GLN A 43 23.00 -21.59 -14.58
C GLN A 43 22.26 -20.40 -13.96
N GLN A 44 20.97 -20.58 -13.65
CA GLN A 44 20.13 -19.51 -13.11
C GLN A 44 19.04 -20.11 -12.22
N PHE A 45 18.79 -19.47 -11.09
CA PHE A 45 17.83 -19.88 -10.07
C PHE A 45 16.97 -18.69 -9.68
N TYR A 46 15.74 -18.97 -9.25
CA TYR A 46 14.82 -17.97 -8.77
C TYR A 46 14.34 -18.31 -7.37
N LEU A 47 14.25 -17.29 -6.52
CA LEU A 47 13.69 -17.41 -5.17
C LEU A 47 12.59 -16.37 -4.97
N ASP A 48 11.49 -16.81 -4.37
CA ASP A 48 10.51 -15.90 -3.78
C ASP A 48 10.94 -15.60 -2.34
N VAL A 49 11.12 -14.31 -2.05
CA VAL A 49 11.50 -13.81 -0.72
C VAL A 49 10.37 -13.01 -0.07
N SER A 50 9.13 -13.23 -0.50
CA SER A 50 7.94 -12.56 0.05
C SER A 50 7.68 -12.83 1.53
N TRP A 51 8.32 -13.85 2.09
CA TRP A 51 8.22 -14.26 3.50
C TRP A 51 9.24 -13.54 4.41
N LEU A 52 10.21 -12.81 3.85
CA LEU A 52 11.12 -12.00 4.64
C LEU A 52 10.43 -10.73 5.14
N GLU A 53 10.76 -10.36 6.37
CA GLU A 53 10.39 -9.06 6.92
C GLU A 53 11.04 -7.91 6.13
N PRO A 54 10.49 -6.69 6.20
CA PRO A 54 11.16 -5.51 5.68
C PRO A 54 12.55 -5.30 6.31
N GLY A 55 13.56 -4.97 5.50
CA GLY A 55 14.88 -4.59 6.03
C GLY A 55 16.06 -4.96 5.14
N GLU A 56 17.25 -4.71 5.67
CA GLU A 56 18.49 -5.26 5.11
C GLU A 56 18.69 -6.69 5.65
N HIS A 57 18.91 -7.62 4.73
CA HIS A 57 19.19 -9.02 5.01
C HIS A 57 20.51 -9.43 4.40
N HIS A 58 21.18 -10.38 5.04
CA HIS A 58 22.44 -10.93 4.55
C HIS A 58 22.18 -12.14 3.67
N LEU A 59 22.38 -11.99 2.36
CA LEU A 59 22.30 -13.09 1.41
C LEU A 59 23.69 -13.69 1.19
N MET A 60 23.81 -15.00 1.36
CA MET A 60 25.02 -15.76 1.05
C MET A 60 24.72 -16.86 0.05
N VAL A 61 25.46 -16.87 -1.06
CA VAL A 61 25.38 -17.90 -2.10
C VAL A 61 26.64 -18.75 -2.03
N VAL A 62 26.48 -20.06 -1.84
CA VAL A 62 27.58 -21.02 -1.71
C VAL A 62 27.51 -22.03 -2.85
N GLY A 63 28.50 -22.03 -3.74
CA GLY A 63 28.66 -23.05 -4.77
C GLY A 63 29.69 -24.10 -4.37
N TYR A 64 29.42 -25.37 -4.64
CA TYR A 64 30.34 -26.48 -4.36
C TYR A 64 30.88 -27.05 -5.66
N ARG A 65 32.21 -27.05 -5.79
CA ARG A 65 32.90 -27.87 -6.80
C ARG A 65 33.27 -29.22 -6.20
N LEU A 66 33.18 -30.26 -7.01
CA LEU A 66 33.70 -31.58 -6.64
C LEU A 66 35.23 -31.50 -6.67
N GLY A 67 35.86 -31.58 -5.49
CA GLY A 67 37.30 -31.79 -5.37
C GLY A 67 37.65 -33.28 -5.42
N ALA A 68 38.94 -33.58 -5.50
CA ALA A 68 39.44 -34.97 -5.55
C ALA A 68 39.22 -35.74 -4.22
N VAL A 69 39.04 -35.02 -3.11
CA VAL A 69 38.88 -35.60 -1.76
C VAL A 69 37.69 -35.00 -1.04
N ASP A 70 37.54 -33.66 -1.08
CA ASP A 70 36.44 -32.95 -0.42
C ASP A 70 35.76 -31.93 -1.36
N PRO A 71 34.46 -31.65 -1.16
CA PRO A 71 33.78 -30.53 -1.81
C PRO A 71 34.46 -29.22 -1.41
N MET A 72 34.82 -28.40 -2.39
CA MET A 72 35.41 -27.09 -2.13
C MET A 72 34.34 -26.00 -2.30
N PRO A 73 33.93 -25.31 -1.22
CA PRO A 73 32.92 -24.27 -1.30
C PRO A 73 33.52 -22.96 -1.82
N ILE A 74 32.71 -22.23 -2.58
CA ILE A 74 32.92 -20.83 -2.95
C ILE A 74 31.70 -20.07 -2.44
N ALA A 75 31.91 -19.19 -1.47
CA ALA A 75 30.86 -18.40 -0.86
C ALA A 75 30.99 -16.93 -1.25
N GLU A 76 29.87 -16.33 -1.65
CA GLU A 76 29.76 -14.91 -1.92
C GLU A 76 28.61 -14.31 -1.12
N GLN A 77 28.85 -13.12 -0.60
CA GLN A 77 27.91 -12.39 0.24
C GLN A 77 27.35 -11.18 -0.52
N TYR A 78 26.08 -10.90 -0.27
CA TYR A 78 25.29 -9.87 -0.90
C TYR A 78 24.40 -9.23 0.17
N SER A 79 24.21 -7.91 0.10
CA SER A 79 23.12 -7.27 0.84
C SER A 79 21.84 -7.43 0.03
N LEU A 80 20.81 -7.96 0.68
CA LEU A 80 19.46 -8.06 0.15
C LEU A 80 18.61 -6.98 0.82
N GLN A 81 18.13 -6.01 0.05
CA GLN A 81 17.17 -5.05 0.58
C GLN A 81 15.76 -5.57 0.32
N VAL A 82 15.13 -6.15 1.34
CA VAL A 82 13.71 -6.50 1.25
C VAL A 82 12.95 -5.21 1.50
N ALA A 83 12.47 -4.62 0.41
CA ALA A 83 11.55 -3.50 0.51
C ALA A 83 10.38 -3.96 1.37
N GLY A 84 10.14 -3.25 2.47
CA GLY A 84 8.89 -3.41 3.18
C GLY A 84 7.71 -3.05 2.30
N ALA A 85 6.54 -3.07 2.91
CA ALA A 85 5.59 -2.01 2.64
C ALA A 85 6.37 -0.70 2.51
N ARG A 86 6.63 -0.31 1.27
CA ARG A 86 7.58 0.69 0.82
C ARG A 86 7.55 1.90 1.77
N ASP A 87 8.56 2.04 2.64
CA ASP A 87 8.80 3.31 3.32
C ASP A 87 9.36 4.25 2.25
N LEU A 88 8.45 4.93 1.57
CA LEU A 88 8.72 5.80 0.43
C LEU A 88 9.21 7.17 0.89
N SER A 89 9.85 7.24 2.05
CA SER A 89 10.46 8.45 2.60
C SER A 89 11.55 9.03 1.67
N ASP A 90 12.10 8.23 0.74
CA ASP A 90 13.09 8.66 -0.27
C ASP A 90 12.51 8.96 -1.67
N ILE A 91 11.22 8.74 -1.93
CA ILE A 91 10.56 9.39 -3.07
C ILE A 91 10.04 10.71 -2.52
N GLU A 92 10.49 11.84 -3.07
CA GLU A 92 9.97 13.16 -2.73
C GLU A 92 8.43 13.10 -2.67
N ARG A 93 7.91 13.04 -1.44
CA ARG A 93 6.53 12.67 -1.18
C ARG A 93 5.67 13.84 -1.60
N ASN A 94 5.14 13.76 -2.82
CA ASN A 94 4.21 14.75 -3.34
C ASN A 94 2.77 14.24 -3.28
N PHE A 95 1.86 15.18 -3.18
CA PHE A 95 0.42 14.96 -3.23
C PHE A 95 -0.12 15.40 -4.58
N ARG A 96 -1.09 14.65 -5.11
CA ARG A 96 -1.74 14.95 -6.39
C ARG A 96 -3.22 14.67 -6.29
N ALA A 97 -3.98 15.40 -7.11
CA ALA A 97 -5.40 15.19 -7.32
C ALA A 97 -5.72 13.71 -7.54
N GLY A 98 -6.61 13.19 -6.72
CA GLY A 98 -7.07 11.81 -6.74
C GLY A 98 -6.26 10.87 -5.87
N ASP A 99 -5.14 11.28 -5.28
CA ASP A 99 -4.49 10.45 -4.28
C ASP A 99 -5.48 10.11 -3.14
N ILE A 100 -5.40 8.89 -2.64
CA ILE A 100 -6.22 8.40 -1.54
C ILE A 100 -5.30 8.24 -0.34
N LEU A 101 -5.65 8.91 0.75
CA LEU A 101 -5.00 8.70 2.04
C LEU A 101 -5.85 7.75 2.87
N VAL A 102 -5.21 6.71 3.43
CA VAL A 102 -5.86 5.75 4.29
C VAL A 102 -5.02 5.54 5.54
N ALA A 103 -5.58 5.90 6.69
CA ALA A 103 -4.96 5.77 7.99
C ALA A 103 -5.55 4.58 8.73
N SER A 104 -4.69 3.84 9.43
CA SER A 104 -5.10 2.79 10.36
C SER A 104 -5.08 3.25 11.81
N ASP A 105 -4.59 4.46 12.09
CA ASP A 105 -4.69 5.08 13.41
C ASP A 105 -6.08 5.67 13.66
N ASN A 106 -6.38 5.81 14.95
CA ASN A 106 -7.59 6.46 15.39
C ASN A 106 -7.24 7.42 16.53
N LEU A 107 -8.02 8.50 16.68
CA LEU A 107 -7.88 9.44 17.79
C LEU A 107 -8.05 8.77 19.15
N ASN A 108 -8.71 7.61 19.19
CA ASN A 108 -8.75 6.72 20.34
C ASN A 108 -7.74 5.58 20.13
N GLU A 109 -6.57 5.68 20.74
CA GLU A 109 -5.46 4.74 20.58
C GLU A 109 -5.86 3.28 20.83
N ASN A 110 -6.87 3.04 21.70
CA ASN A 110 -7.37 1.71 22.05
C ASN A 110 -8.04 0.95 20.90
N ILE A 111 -8.46 1.62 19.83
CA ILE A 111 -9.11 1.01 18.65
C ILE A 111 -8.29 1.18 17.36
N THR A 112 -7.02 1.58 17.49
CA THR A 112 -6.06 1.66 16.37
C THR A 112 -5.96 0.31 15.66
N GLY A 113 -6.11 0.34 14.34
CA GLY A 113 -6.14 -0.82 13.45
C GLY A 113 -7.52 -1.48 13.33
N TYR A 114 -8.45 -1.27 14.26
CA TYR A 114 -9.84 -1.74 14.12
C TYR A 114 -10.73 -0.74 13.40
N VAL A 115 -10.41 0.54 13.52
CA VAL A 115 -11.10 1.64 12.86
C VAL A 115 -10.04 2.59 12.32
N GLY A 116 -10.18 3.00 11.07
CA GLY A 116 -9.26 3.93 10.41
C GLY A 116 -9.97 5.18 9.90
N HIS A 117 -9.25 5.95 9.10
CA HIS A 117 -9.77 7.13 8.43
C HIS A 117 -9.29 7.22 6.99
N SER A 118 -10.05 7.89 6.13
CA SER A 118 -9.64 8.07 4.74
C SER A 118 -10.12 9.39 4.15
N ALA A 119 -9.36 9.85 3.16
CA ALA A 119 -9.58 11.11 2.48
C ALA A 119 -9.17 11.01 1.01
N ILE A 120 -9.75 11.89 0.18
CA ILE A 120 -9.32 12.09 -1.21
C ILE A 120 -8.59 13.42 -1.32
N VAL A 121 -7.39 13.38 -1.89
CA VAL A 121 -6.53 14.54 -2.13
C VAL A 121 -7.05 15.29 -3.35
N VAL A 122 -7.18 16.62 -3.22
CA VAL A 122 -7.67 17.51 -4.28
C VAL A 122 -6.50 18.07 -5.09
N ASP A 123 -5.43 18.48 -4.42
CA ASP A 123 -4.25 19.10 -5.01
C ASP A 123 -3.02 18.83 -4.12
N ASP A 124 -1.97 19.63 -4.20
CA ASP A 124 -0.76 19.47 -3.41
C ASP A 124 -0.87 20.00 -1.96
N GLU A 125 -1.96 20.69 -1.62
CA GLU A 125 -2.17 21.33 -0.31
C GLU A 125 -3.43 20.81 0.41
N TYR A 126 -4.47 20.43 -0.32
CA TYR A 126 -5.80 20.14 0.21
C TYR A 126 -6.32 18.74 -0.08
N LEU A 127 -7.24 18.31 0.77
CA LEU A 127 -8.03 17.09 0.65
C LEU A 127 -9.48 17.34 1.04
N ILE A 128 -10.36 16.42 0.67
CA ILE A 128 -11.75 16.37 1.13
C ILE A 128 -11.95 15.07 1.91
N GLU A 129 -12.59 15.21 3.07
CA GLU A 129 -12.83 14.12 4.01
C GLU A 129 -14.20 14.20 4.66
N SER A 130 -14.61 13.09 5.27
CA SER A 130 -15.77 13.02 6.18
C SER A 130 -15.27 12.72 7.59
N PRO A 131 -15.15 13.73 8.48
CA PRO A 131 -14.33 13.65 9.70
C PRO A 131 -15.02 13.00 10.91
N GLY A 132 -16.15 12.30 10.73
CA GLY A 132 -16.85 11.66 11.85
C GLY A 132 -17.79 12.56 12.66
N GLY A 133 -18.13 13.75 12.16
CA GLY A 133 -18.94 14.73 12.91
C GLY A 133 -19.57 15.81 12.03
N TYR A 134 -19.83 16.99 12.62
CA TYR A 134 -20.29 18.17 11.87
C TYR A 134 -19.12 19.14 11.65
N PRO A 135 -18.91 19.66 10.42
CA PRO A 135 -19.59 19.27 9.18
C PRO A 135 -19.24 17.84 8.75
N ALA A 136 -20.21 17.15 8.14
CA ALA A 136 -20.12 15.75 7.71
C ALA A 136 -19.19 15.55 6.51
N ILE A 137 -18.93 16.63 5.75
CA ILE A 137 -17.95 16.68 4.66
C ILE A 137 -17.24 18.02 4.78
N ARG A 138 -15.91 18.02 4.67
CA ARG A 138 -15.10 19.25 4.67
C ARG A 138 -13.92 19.14 3.70
N LYS A 139 -13.43 20.31 3.27
CA LYS A 139 -12.09 20.46 2.68
C LYS A 139 -11.15 20.88 3.80
N ASP A 140 -10.03 20.20 3.93
CA ASP A 140 -9.01 20.45 4.95
C ASP A 140 -7.63 20.41 4.30
N THR A 141 -6.61 20.88 5.00
CA THR A 141 -5.21 20.80 4.56
C THR A 141 -4.70 19.37 4.72
N ILE A 142 -3.81 18.97 3.82
CA ILE A 142 -3.10 17.70 3.92
C ILE A 142 -2.31 17.64 5.22
N GLN A 143 -1.62 18.73 5.60
CA GLN A 143 -0.85 18.78 6.85
C GLN A 143 -1.70 18.43 8.07
N GLN A 144 -2.90 18.99 8.20
CA GLN A 144 -3.80 18.64 9.31
C GLN A 144 -4.19 17.16 9.32
N TYR A 145 -4.35 16.52 8.17
CA TYR A 145 -4.58 15.08 8.13
C TYR A 145 -3.35 14.31 8.60
N LEU A 146 -2.15 14.68 8.13
CA LEU A 146 -0.91 14.02 8.54
C LEU A 146 -0.64 14.15 10.05
N ASP A 147 -0.96 15.31 10.63
CA ASP A 147 -0.81 15.55 12.07
C ASP A 147 -1.80 14.72 12.89
N LYS A 148 -3.04 14.57 12.42
CA LYS A 148 -4.09 13.77 13.07
C LYS A 148 -3.88 12.26 12.87
N HIS A 149 -3.27 11.89 11.74
CA HIS A 149 -3.14 10.53 11.26
C HIS A 149 -1.70 10.22 10.82
N PRO A 150 -0.70 10.20 11.71
CA PRO A 150 0.69 9.95 11.34
C PRO A 150 0.90 8.56 10.74
N VAL A 151 0.10 7.56 11.11
CA VAL A 151 0.18 6.17 10.63
C VAL A 151 -0.83 5.95 9.50
N HIS A 152 -0.39 6.27 8.29
CA HIS A 152 -1.21 6.17 7.08
C HIS A 152 -0.43 5.71 5.85
N ALA A 153 -1.19 5.36 4.81
CA ALA A 153 -0.71 5.07 3.48
C ALA A 153 -1.32 6.05 2.47
N GLN A 154 -0.61 6.28 1.38
CA GLN A 154 -1.00 7.09 0.24
C GLN A 154 -0.98 6.22 -1.01
N PHE A 155 -2.10 6.21 -1.71
CA PHE A 155 -2.27 5.51 -2.97
C PHE A 155 -2.59 6.50 -4.08
N ARG A 156 -2.08 6.26 -5.27
CA ARG A 156 -2.30 7.12 -6.44
C ARG A 156 -2.87 6.31 -7.58
N PRO A 157 -3.96 6.76 -8.24
CA PRO A 157 -4.42 6.10 -9.46
C PRO A 157 -3.33 6.19 -10.54
N ILE A 158 -3.11 5.11 -11.28
CA ILE A 158 -2.19 5.11 -12.42
C ILE A 158 -2.70 6.06 -13.50
N SER A 159 -4.01 6.08 -13.73
CA SER A 159 -4.67 7.02 -14.63
C SER A 159 -4.85 8.38 -13.96
N LYS A 160 -4.15 9.39 -14.47
CA LYS A 160 -4.32 10.79 -14.01
C LYS A 160 -5.77 11.27 -14.20
N GLU A 161 -6.40 10.88 -15.31
CA GLU A 161 -7.78 11.26 -15.62
C GLU A 161 -8.77 10.69 -14.60
N MET A 162 -8.57 9.43 -14.17
CA MET A 162 -9.38 8.80 -13.13
C MET A 162 -9.32 9.61 -11.82
N GLY A 163 -8.12 10.02 -11.42
CA GLY A 163 -7.94 10.86 -10.24
C GLY A 163 -8.64 12.22 -10.35
N LEU A 164 -8.50 12.91 -11.48
CA LEU A 164 -9.13 14.22 -11.72
C LEU A 164 -10.66 14.12 -11.72
N GLN A 165 -11.24 13.10 -12.34
CA GLN A 165 -12.70 12.92 -12.34
C GLN A 165 -13.24 12.58 -10.95
N ALA A 166 -12.50 11.79 -10.16
CA ALA A 166 -12.86 11.52 -8.77
C ALA A 166 -12.86 12.81 -7.92
N VAL A 167 -11.81 13.64 -8.06
CA VAL A 167 -11.73 14.94 -7.38
C VAL A 167 -12.85 15.88 -7.79
N LYS A 168 -13.13 15.98 -9.08
CA LYS A 168 -14.22 16.82 -9.60
C LYS A 168 -15.56 16.45 -8.95
N TYR A 169 -15.85 15.16 -8.80
CA TYR A 169 -17.05 14.73 -8.07
C TYR A 169 -17.01 15.12 -6.59
N ALA A 170 -15.88 14.91 -5.91
CA ALA A 170 -15.73 15.24 -4.50
C ALA A 170 -15.94 16.75 -4.22
N GLU A 171 -15.39 17.61 -5.08
CA GLU A 171 -15.57 19.06 -5.00
C GLU A 171 -17.04 19.45 -5.23
N GLN A 172 -17.67 18.95 -6.29
CA GLN A 172 -19.11 19.19 -6.53
C GLN A 172 -19.96 18.73 -5.36
N TYR A 173 -19.66 17.55 -4.81
CA TYR A 173 -20.43 16.99 -3.70
C TYR A 173 -20.29 17.83 -2.42
N LEU A 174 -19.09 18.38 -2.15
CA LEU A 174 -18.88 19.32 -1.07
C LEU A 174 -19.62 20.65 -1.28
N GLU A 175 -19.68 21.16 -2.51
CA GLU A 175 -20.45 22.36 -2.85
C GLU A 175 -21.95 22.16 -2.64
N ASP A 176 -22.49 21.06 -3.18
CA ASP A 176 -23.90 20.69 -3.01
C ASP A 176 -24.24 20.50 -1.53
N TYR A 177 -23.35 19.86 -0.75
CA TYR A 177 -23.48 19.72 0.69
C TYR A 177 -23.57 21.07 1.41
N LYS A 178 -22.66 22.01 1.09
CA LYS A 178 -22.66 23.36 1.67
C LYS A 178 -23.93 24.12 1.30
N GLN A 179 -24.41 23.99 0.06
CA GLN A 179 -25.64 24.64 -0.39
C GLN A 179 -26.87 24.07 0.34
N ASN A 180 -26.96 22.75 0.48
CA ASN A 180 -28.05 22.11 1.20
C ASN A 180 -28.10 22.53 2.67
N ILE A 181 -26.94 22.71 3.33
CA ILE A 181 -26.89 23.27 4.69
C ILE A 181 -27.49 24.68 4.73
N LYS A 182 -27.08 25.57 3.81
CA LYS A 182 -27.55 26.96 3.77
C LYS A 182 -29.06 27.05 3.53
N GLU A 183 -29.59 26.16 2.70
CA GLU A 183 -31.01 26.12 2.32
C GLU A 183 -31.88 25.30 3.28
N GLY A 184 -31.30 24.67 4.31
CA GLY A 184 -32.03 23.78 5.22
C GLY A 184 -32.58 22.52 4.53
N LYS A 185 -32.00 22.12 3.39
CA LYS A 185 -32.37 20.92 2.63
C LYS A 185 -31.71 19.66 3.20
N ASN A 186 -32.06 18.51 2.63
CA ASN A 186 -31.46 17.21 2.97
C ASN A 186 -29.93 17.28 2.92
N LYS A 187 -29.31 16.87 4.02
CA LYS A 187 -27.87 16.73 4.18
C LYS A 187 -27.57 15.29 4.65
N PRO A 188 -26.52 14.65 4.14
CA PRO A 188 -26.12 13.36 4.68
C PRO A 188 -25.74 13.54 6.14
N THR A 189 -26.15 12.60 6.98
CA THR A 189 -25.68 12.54 8.35
C THR A 189 -24.47 11.62 8.43
N PHE A 190 -23.56 11.93 9.34
CA PHE A 190 -22.46 11.02 9.60
C PHE A 190 -22.98 9.74 10.30
N SER A 191 -22.52 8.56 9.87
CA SER A 191 -22.91 7.30 10.53
C SER A 191 -21.89 6.18 10.32
N PHE A 192 -21.69 5.36 11.34
CA PHE A 192 -20.83 4.16 11.35
C PHE A 192 -21.62 2.85 11.19
N MET A 193 -22.93 2.88 10.91
CA MET A 193 -23.77 1.67 10.90
C MET A 193 -23.62 0.84 9.61
N ALA A 194 -23.55 -0.48 9.76
CA ALA A 194 -23.29 -1.47 8.71
C ALA A 194 -24.51 -1.87 7.84
N ILE A 195 -25.57 -1.05 7.80
CA ILE A 195 -26.75 -1.31 6.95
C ILE A 195 -27.09 0.00 6.24
N GLN A 196 -26.29 0.35 5.24
CA GLN A 196 -26.47 1.59 4.48
C GLN A 196 -26.18 1.35 3.01
N GLU A 197 -26.99 1.94 2.14
CA GLU A 197 -26.71 1.93 0.71
C GLU A 197 -25.44 2.73 0.41
N LEU A 198 -24.43 2.04 -0.09
CA LEU A 198 -23.16 2.66 -0.48
C LEU A 198 -23.35 3.68 -1.62
N GLU A 199 -24.32 3.43 -2.51
CA GLU A 199 -24.54 4.25 -3.70
C GLU A 199 -25.36 5.51 -3.47
N ASN A 200 -26.09 5.62 -2.35
CA ASN A 200 -26.90 6.79 -2.02
C ASN A 200 -26.03 7.84 -1.29
N PRO A 201 -25.66 8.96 -1.93
CA PRO A 201 -24.78 9.95 -1.30
C PRO A 201 -25.50 10.72 -0.17
N TRP A 202 -26.82 10.93 -0.25
CA TRP A 202 -27.51 11.94 0.55
C TRP A 202 -28.11 11.44 1.87
N GLU A 203 -28.10 10.14 2.12
CA GLU A 203 -28.63 9.55 3.35
C GLU A 203 -27.61 9.60 4.49
N TYR A 204 -26.47 8.94 4.29
CA TYR A 204 -25.37 8.87 5.24
C TYR A 204 -24.02 8.97 4.54
N ILE A 205 -23.03 9.56 5.21
CA ILE A 205 -21.66 9.68 4.71
C ILE A 205 -20.64 9.35 5.80
N TYR A 206 -19.55 8.71 5.40
CA TYR A 206 -18.36 8.45 6.21
C TYR A 206 -17.14 8.45 5.30
N CYS A 207 -15.94 8.43 5.89
CA CYS A 207 -14.67 8.67 5.22
C CYS A 207 -14.44 7.80 3.97
N SER A 208 -14.53 6.48 4.11
CA SER A 208 -14.32 5.55 3.00
C SER A 208 -15.46 5.54 1.97
N LYS A 209 -16.72 5.81 2.39
CA LYS A 209 -17.84 5.99 1.44
C LYS A 209 -17.67 7.25 0.59
N LEU A 210 -17.16 8.34 1.16
CA LEU A 210 -16.85 9.55 0.39
C LEU A 210 -15.84 9.26 -0.72
N VAL A 211 -14.76 8.52 -0.39
CA VAL A 211 -13.77 8.09 -1.40
C VAL A 211 -14.42 7.16 -2.43
N TRP A 212 -15.22 6.20 -1.99
CA TRP A 212 -15.93 5.27 -2.87
C TRP A 212 -16.84 6.01 -3.85
N LEU A 213 -17.67 6.94 -3.38
CA LEU A 213 -18.58 7.72 -4.20
C LEU A 213 -17.81 8.56 -5.22
N SER A 214 -16.70 9.17 -4.81
CA SER A 214 -15.85 9.98 -5.68
C SER A 214 -15.36 9.18 -6.88
N TYR A 215 -14.84 7.97 -6.64
CA TYR A 215 -14.36 7.10 -7.71
C TYR A 215 -15.50 6.45 -8.51
N ALA A 216 -16.55 5.97 -7.84
CA ALA A 216 -17.65 5.26 -8.48
C ALA A 216 -18.52 6.16 -9.35
N LYS A 217 -18.85 7.36 -8.87
CA LYS A 217 -19.73 8.32 -9.57
C LYS A 217 -18.94 9.32 -10.41
N GLY A 218 -17.74 9.72 -9.98
CA GLY A 218 -16.88 10.63 -10.74
C GLY A 218 -16.09 9.94 -11.83
N ALA A 219 -15.37 8.87 -11.50
CA ALA A 219 -14.43 8.22 -12.41
C ALA A 219 -14.93 6.90 -13.02
N ASN A 220 -16.18 6.52 -12.75
CA ASN A 220 -16.77 5.23 -13.14
C ASN A 220 -15.92 4.02 -12.68
N TYR A 221 -15.28 4.14 -11.51
CA TYR A 221 -14.44 3.12 -10.91
C TYR A 221 -15.04 2.61 -9.60
N LYS A 222 -15.53 1.36 -9.59
CA LYS A 222 -16.15 0.77 -8.39
C LYS A 222 -15.15 -0.13 -7.67
N PHE A 223 -14.80 0.23 -6.44
CA PHE A 223 -14.12 -0.68 -5.53
C PHE A 223 -15.06 -1.84 -5.15
N LYS A 224 -14.48 -3.01 -4.89
CA LYS A 224 -15.24 -4.18 -4.43
C LYS A 224 -15.73 -3.93 -3.01
N ASN A 225 -17.02 -4.18 -2.79
CA ASN A 225 -17.69 -4.07 -1.50
C ASN A 225 -18.48 -5.36 -1.27
N ASP A 226 -18.49 -5.89 -0.05
CA ASP A 226 -19.16 -7.13 0.34
C ASP A 226 -20.54 -6.91 0.99
N PHE A 227 -21.17 -5.78 0.66
CA PHE A 227 -22.56 -5.39 0.96
C PHE A 227 -22.89 -5.00 2.40
N LEU A 228 -21.96 -5.08 3.35
CA LEU A 228 -22.21 -4.69 4.75
C LEU A 228 -21.78 -3.24 5.00
N TRP A 229 -20.49 -2.97 4.87
CA TRP A 229 -19.92 -1.66 5.17
C TRP A 229 -18.61 -1.51 4.44
N PHE A 230 -18.44 -0.45 3.64
CA PHE A 230 -17.19 -0.23 2.93
C PHE A 230 -16.21 0.50 3.83
N SER A 231 -15.49 -0.21 4.70
CA SER A 231 -14.63 0.39 5.72
C SER A 231 -13.31 0.96 5.12
N PRO A 232 -12.54 1.76 5.88
CA PRO A 232 -11.18 2.14 5.49
C PRO A 232 -10.25 0.94 5.29
N GLU A 233 -10.48 -0.16 6.00
CA GLU A 233 -9.75 -1.41 5.78
C GLU A 233 -10.09 -2.01 4.40
N ASP A 234 -11.36 -2.07 4.03
CA ASP A 234 -11.79 -2.57 2.72
C ASP A 234 -11.20 -1.73 1.60
N LEU A 235 -11.23 -0.40 1.77
CA LEU A 235 -10.59 0.53 0.85
C LEU A 235 -9.09 0.26 0.75
N TYR A 236 -8.41 0.10 1.88
CA TYR A 236 -6.99 -0.19 1.93
C TYR A 236 -6.64 -1.50 1.19
N LYS A 237 -7.39 -2.58 1.45
CA LYS A 237 -7.25 -3.87 0.75
C LYS A 237 -7.49 -3.75 -0.75
N ASN A 238 -8.52 -2.99 -1.14
CA ASN A 238 -8.82 -2.71 -2.55
C ASN A 238 -7.72 -1.90 -3.24
N LEU A 239 -6.81 -1.25 -2.52
CA LEU A 239 -5.74 -0.41 -3.07
C LEU A 239 -4.36 -1.08 -3.06
N LEU A 240 -4.08 -1.93 -2.06
CA LEU A 240 -2.74 -2.48 -1.84
C LEU A 240 -2.25 -3.36 -3.01
N ASP A 241 -3.13 -4.20 -3.56
CA ASP A 241 -2.83 -5.16 -4.63
C ASP A 241 -3.63 -4.87 -5.91
N ASN A 242 -3.78 -3.59 -6.24
CA ASN A 242 -4.62 -3.14 -7.34
C ASN A 242 -3.79 -2.57 -8.49
N GLN A 243 -3.93 -3.15 -9.69
CA GLN A 243 -3.21 -2.71 -10.88
C GLN A 243 -3.57 -1.29 -11.35
N ASP A 244 -4.71 -0.75 -10.93
CA ASP A 244 -5.15 0.60 -11.30
C ASP A 244 -4.59 1.68 -10.37
N PHE A 245 -3.92 1.26 -9.28
CA PHE A 245 -3.34 2.13 -8.27
C PHE A 245 -1.88 1.78 -8.01
N LYS A 246 -1.14 2.73 -7.45
CA LYS A 246 0.22 2.50 -6.95
C LYS A 246 0.35 3.08 -5.56
N THR A 247 1.10 2.40 -4.71
CA THR A 247 1.48 2.90 -3.38
C THR A 247 2.56 3.99 -3.54
N ILE A 248 2.28 5.19 -3.04
CA ILE A 248 3.17 6.37 -3.03
C ILE A 248 3.81 6.59 -1.67
N TYR A 249 3.13 6.20 -0.59
CA TYR A 249 3.69 6.18 0.75
C TYR A 249 2.97 5.12 1.57
N ARG A 250 3.69 4.46 2.48
CA ARG A 250 3.09 3.62 3.51
C ARG A 250 3.97 3.65 4.74
N HIS A 251 3.45 4.21 5.83
CA HIS A 251 4.11 4.14 7.12
C HIS A 251 4.25 2.65 7.55
N SER A 252 5.38 2.29 8.16
CA SER A 252 5.72 0.91 8.56
C SER A 252 4.64 0.28 9.45
N ASP A 253 4.06 1.10 10.33
CA ASP A 253 3.07 0.67 11.32
C ASP A 253 1.64 0.59 10.79
N VAL A 254 1.39 0.92 9.52
CA VAL A 254 0.06 0.80 8.92
C VAL A 254 -0.36 -0.66 8.86
N LYS A 255 -1.33 -0.98 9.71
CA LYS A 255 -1.92 -2.31 9.83
C LYS A 255 -3.38 -2.19 10.28
N PHE A 256 -4.26 -2.87 9.57
CA PHE A 256 -5.62 -3.09 10.02
C PHE A 256 -5.70 -4.46 10.70
N LYS A 257 -6.29 -4.52 11.89
CA LYS A 257 -6.49 -5.74 12.66
C LYS A 257 -7.87 -6.28 12.33
N ILE A 258 -7.91 -7.41 11.66
CA ILE A 258 -9.15 -8.15 11.40
C ILE A 258 -9.30 -9.12 12.57
N ASN A 259 -10.40 -9.04 13.31
CA ASN A 259 -10.82 -10.21 14.09
C ASN A 259 -11.35 -11.23 13.09
N SER A 260 -10.50 -12.18 12.71
CA SER A 260 -10.91 -13.43 12.06
C SER A 260 -11.76 -14.27 13.00
#